data_AF-A0A9E4UKC0-F1
#
_entry.id   AF-A0A9E4UKC0-F1
#
_cell.length_a   1.000
_cell.length_b   1.000
_cell.length_c   1.000
_cell.angle_alpha   90.00
_cell.angle_beta   90.00
_cell.angle_gamma   90.00
#
_symmetry.space_group_name_H-M   'P 1'
#
loop_
_entity.id
_entity.type
_entity.pdbx_description
1 polymer ?
#
loop_
_entity_poly.entity_id
_entity_poly.type
_entity_poly.pdbx_seq_one_letter_code
_entity_poly.pdbx_strand_id
1 'polypeptide(L)'
;MVSYPDLRMRRLRDLAPVRSLTRETRLSAAEFIYPMFVTHGNGVKDPIEPMPGCYQMSVDLLAEEVGEAAELGVGGVLLFGL
;
A
#
# COMPACT_ATOMS: atom_id res chain seq x y z
N MET A 1 -33.69 -27.04 -2.27
CA MET A 1 -33.16 -25.85 -1.57
C MET A 1 -32.17 -26.35 -0.54
N VAL A 2 -30.87 -26.01 -0.66
CA VAL A 2 -29.90 -26.45 0.35
C VAL A 2 -30.04 -25.52 1.55
N SER A 3 -30.34 -26.07 2.71
CA SER A 3 -30.55 -25.33 3.95
C SER A 3 -29.55 -25.78 5.01
N TYR A 4 -29.53 -25.09 6.14
CA TYR A 4 -28.88 -25.62 7.32
C TYR A 4 -29.60 -26.92 7.76
N PRO A 5 -28.88 -28.00 8.15
CA PRO A 5 -27.44 -28.09 8.43
C PRO A 5 -26.55 -28.54 7.26
N ASP A 6 -27.11 -28.78 6.08
CA ASP A 6 -26.36 -29.29 4.92
C ASP A 6 -25.42 -28.23 4.35
N LEU A 7 -25.91 -26.99 4.22
CA LEU A 7 -25.09 -25.82 3.89
C LEU A 7 -24.60 -25.11 5.16
N ARG A 8 -23.30 -25.20 5.42
CA ARG A 8 -22.63 -24.49 6.52
C ARG A 8 -21.47 -23.69 6.01
N MET A 9 -21.70 -22.40 5.71
CA MET A 9 -20.67 -21.48 5.22
C MET A 9 -19.48 -21.32 6.17
N ARG A 10 -19.67 -21.63 7.46
CA ARG A 10 -18.59 -21.66 8.46
C ARG A 10 -17.53 -22.74 8.18
N ARG A 11 -17.83 -23.83 7.47
CA ARG A 11 -16.86 -24.89 7.13
C ARG A 11 -15.65 -24.33 6.37
N LEU A 12 -15.87 -23.35 5.48
CA LEU A 12 -14.79 -22.68 4.73
C LEU A 12 -14.00 -21.66 5.56
N ARG A 13 -14.47 -21.33 6.77
CA ARG A 13 -13.89 -20.30 7.64
C ARG A 13 -13.13 -20.87 8.83
N ASP A 14 -13.13 -22.19 9.01
CA ASP A 14 -12.67 -22.84 10.22
C ASP A 14 -11.13 -22.82 10.34
N LEU A 15 -10.44 -23.26 9.29
CA LEU A 15 -8.98 -23.37 9.28
C LEU A 15 -8.32 -22.30 8.40
N ALA A 16 -7.16 -21.79 8.85
CA ALA A 16 -6.40 -20.79 8.08
C ALA A 16 -6.02 -21.26 6.66
N PRO A 17 -5.59 -22.52 6.42
CA PRO A 17 -5.34 -23.02 5.07
C PRO A 17 -6.59 -23.01 4.17
N VAL A 18 -7.76 -23.37 4.72
CA VAL A 18 -9.02 -23.38 3.98
C VAL A 18 -9.44 -21.96 3.60
N ARG A 19 -9.32 -21.00 4.53
CA ARG A 19 -9.56 -19.58 4.22
C ARG A 19 -8.60 -19.03 3.17
N SER A 20 -7.35 -19.48 3.17
CA SER A 20 -6.36 -19.08 2.15
C SER A 20 -6.74 -19.61 0.77
N LEU A 21 -7.17 -20.87 0.70
CA LEU A 21 -7.62 -21.52 -0.54
C LEU A 21 -8.85 -20.83 -1.14
N THR A 22 -9.83 -20.47 -0.31
CA THR A 22 -11.10 -19.87 -0.77
C THR A 22 -11.07 -18.35 -0.81
N ARG A 23 -9.91 -17.70 -0.63
CA ARG A 23 -9.81 -16.24 -0.65
C ARG A 23 -10.01 -15.69 -2.06
N GLU A 24 -10.98 -14.80 -2.22
CA GLU A 24 -11.31 -14.17 -3.49
C GLU A 24 -10.35 -13.02 -3.82
N THR A 25 -10.15 -12.08 -2.88
CA THR A 25 -9.29 -10.91 -3.09
C THR A 25 -7.90 -11.11 -2.49
N ARG A 26 -6.87 -10.82 -3.27
CA ARG A 26 -5.46 -10.77 -2.83
C ARG A 26 -4.94 -9.35 -3.07
N LEU A 27 -4.01 -8.93 -2.24
CA LEU A 27 -3.30 -7.66 -2.40
C LEU A 27 -1.80 -7.96 -2.52
N SER A 28 -1.14 -7.23 -3.40
CA SER A 28 0.29 -7.26 -3.65
C SER A 28 0.84 -5.84 -3.68
N ALA A 29 2.15 -5.67 -3.41
CA ALA A 29 2.77 -4.35 -3.41
C ALA A 29 2.62 -3.62 -4.77
N ALA A 30 2.61 -4.40 -5.86
CA ALA A 30 2.48 -3.90 -7.22
C ALA A 30 1.12 -3.25 -7.52
N GLU A 31 0.11 -3.43 -6.66
CA GLU A 31 -1.21 -2.81 -6.81
C GLU A 31 -1.31 -1.44 -6.11
N PHE A 32 -0.26 -1.00 -5.41
CA PHE A 32 -0.23 0.30 -4.74
C PHE A 32 0.39 1.39 -5.62
N ILE A 33 -0.11 2.62 -5.42
CA ILE A 33 0.48 3.86 -5.92
C ILE A 33 0.89 4.68 -4.69
N TYR A 34 2.15 5.12 -4.66
CA TYR A 34 2.68 5.92 -3.55
C TYR A 34 2.67 7.43 -3.89
N PRO A 35 1.75 8.23 -3.31
CA PRO A 35 1.75 9.67 -3.48
C PRO A 35 2.89 10.35 -2.70
N MET A 36 3.63 11.23 -3.38
CA MET A 36 4.77 11.96 -2.82
C MET A 36 4.64 13.47 -3.08
N PHE A 37 5.02 14.28 -2.10
CA PHE A 37 4.97 15.75 -2.17
C PHE A 37 6.37 16.31 -2.40
N VAL A 38 6.54 17.08 -3.47
CA VAL A 38 7.82 17.57 -3.95
C VAL A 38 7.89 19.08 -3.82
N THR A 39 8.92 19.58 -3.15
CA THR A 39 9.20 21.01 -2.98
C THR A 39 10.53 21.40 -3.62
N HIS A 40 10.76 22.70 -3.78
CA HIS A 40 12.02 23.23 -4.27
C HIS A 40 13.10 23.26 -3.18
N GLY A 41 14.37 23.25 -3.58
CA GLY A 41 15.50 23.36 -2.66
C GLY A 41 16.44 22.16 -2.76
N ASN A 42 17.27 21.98 -1.73
CA ASN A 42 18.22 20.88 -1.61
C ASN A 42 18.29 20.44 -0.14
N GLY A 43 18.22 19.14 0.13
CA GLY A 43 18.20 18.59 1.49
C GLY A 43 16.95 18.93 2.30
N VAL A 44 15.82 19.25 1.65
CA VAL A 44 14.57 19.64 2.32
C VAL A 44 13.71 18.40 2.59
N LYS A 45 13.33 18.18 3.85
CA LYS A 45 12.39 17.13 4.26
C LYS A 45 11.48 17.67 5.37
N ASP A 46 10.46 18.41 4.96
CA ASP A 46 9.57 19.12 5.88
C ASP A 46 8.36 18.26 6.24
N PRO A 47 8.05 18.05 7.53
CA PRO A 47 6.91 17.25 7.92
C PRO A 47 5.59 17.95 7.60
N ILE A 48 4.60 17.19 7.14
CA ILE A 48 3.23 17.67 6.94
C ILE A 48 2.45 17.41 8.23
N GLU A 49 2.27 18.42 9.08
CA GLU A 49 1.64 18.24 10.41
C GLU A 49 0.28 17.51 10.38
N PRO A 50 -0.65 17.79 9.46
CA PRO A 50 -1.93 17.08 9.39
C PRO A 50 -1.81 15.62 8.90
N MET A 51 -0.66 15.22 8.35
CA MET A 51 -0.39 13.90 7.80
C MET A 51 0.88 13.30 8.43
N PRO A 52 0.80 12.75 9.66
CA PRO A 52 1.96 12.19 10.35
C PRO A 52 2.64 11.10 9.51
N GLY A 53 3.96 11.21 9.36
CA GLY A 53 4.77 10.32 8.53
C GLY A 53 4.85 10.71 7.05
N CYS A 54 4.15 11.77 6.62
CA CYS A 54 4.29 12.34 5.28
C CYS A 54 5.13 13.62 5.31
N TYR A 55 5.94 13.81 4.26
CA TYR A 55 6.89 14.90 4.16
C TYR A 55 6.80 15.57 2.79
N GLN A 56 7.13 16.86 2.74
CA GLN A 56 7.46 17.58 1.52
C GLN A 56 8.98 17.48 1.33
N MET A 57 9.40 16.89 0.21
CA MET A 57 10.80 16.56 -0.03
C MET A 57 11.34 17.31 -1.24
N SER A 58 12.60 17.74 -1.16
CA SER A 58 13.30 18.24 -2.35
C SER A 58 13.62 17.09 -3.32
N VAL A 59 13.82 17.44 -4.60
CA VAL A 59 14.00 16.46 -5.68
C VAL A 59 15.21 15.54 -5.45
N ASP A 60 16.26 16.03 -4.79
CA ASP A 60 17.46 15.26 -4.45
C ASP A 60 17.17 14.14 -3.44
N LEU A 61 16.34 14.39 -2.42
CA LEU A 61 15.94 13.37 -1.44
C LEU A 61 14.85 12.44 -1.98
N LEU A 62 14.02 12.93 -2.90
CA LEU A 62 12.96 12.15 -3.53
C LEU A 62 13.50 10.91 -4.27
N ALA A 63 14.68 11.01 -4.88
CA ALA A 63 15.28 9.90 -5.65
C ALA A 63 15.58 8.67 -4.78
N GLU A 64 16.03 8.88 -3.54
CA GLU A 64 16.28 7.82 -2.56
C GLU A 64 14.96 7.13 -2.18
N GLU A 65 13.94 7.92 -1.82
CA GLU A 65 12.62 7.41 -1.43
C GLU A 65 11.92 6.61 -2.56
N VAL A 66 12.06 7.06 -3.81
CA VAL A 66 11.56 6.33 -4.98
C VAL A 66 12.31 5.00 -5.17
N GLY A 67 13.61 4.98 -4.90
CA GLY A 67 14.42 3.77 -4.93
C GLY A 67 13.93 2.73 -3.93
N GLU A 68 13.71 3.13 -2.68
CA GLU A 68 13.17 2.25 -1.64
C GLU A 68 11.77 1.72 -2.00
N ALA A 69 10.90 2.58 -2.53
CA ALA A 69 9.56 2.17 -2.98
C ALA A 69 9.63 1.12 -4.11
N ALA A 70 10.58 1.26 -5.02
CA ALA A 70 10.81 0.29 -6.09
C ALA A 70 11.33 -1.06 -5.55
N GLU A 71 12.27 -1.04 -4.59
CA GLU A 71 12.77 -2.25 -3.93
C GLU A 71 11.68 -3.02 -3.18
N LEU A 72 10.73 -2.30 -2.59
CA LEU A 72 9.53 -2.87 -1.95
C LEU A 72 8.49 -3.40 -2.95
N GLY A 73 8.69 -3.17 -4.25
CA GLY A 73 7.79 -3.64 -5.31
C GLY A 73 6.52 -2.82 -5.48
N VAL A 74 6.53 -1.54 -5.08
CA VAL A 74 5.39 -0.64 -5.29
C VAL A 74 5.18 -0.40 -6.78
N GLY A 75 3.92 -0.49 -7.24
CA GLY A 75 3.57 -0.45 -8.66
C GLY A 75 3.81 0.90 -9.35
N GLY A 76 3.78 2.00 -8.59
CA GLY A 76 4.09 3.32 -9.12
C GLY A 76 4.09 4.42 -8.07
N VAL A 77 4.57 5.60 -8.49
CA VAL A 77 4.61 6.82 -7.68
C VAL A 77 3.75 7.91 -8.32
N LEU A 78 3.11 8.73 -7.50
CA LEU A 78 2.31 9.87 -7.93
C LEU A 78 2.90 11.15 -7.34
N LEU A 79 3.45 12.02 -8.19
CA LEU A 79 4.16 13.22 -7.76
C LEU A 79 3.22 14.44 -7.70
N PHE A 80 3.26 15.14 -6.58
CA PHE A 80 2.59 16.44 -6.38
C PHE A 80 3.65 17.52 -6.15
N GLY A 81 3.79 18.46 -7.10
CA GLY A 81 4.68 19.61 -6.94
C GLY A 81 4.00 20.75 -6.20
N LEU A 82 4.73 21.40 -5.29
CA LEU A 82 4.32 22.59 -4.54
C LEU A 82 4.89 23.89 -5.12
#